data_AF-A0A957RCV4-F1
#
_entry.id   AF-A0A957RCV4-F1
#
_cell.length_a   1.000
_cell.length_b   1.000
_cell.length_c   1.000
_cell.angle_alpha   90.00
_cell.angle_beta   90.00
_cell.angle_gamma   90.00
#
_symmetry.space_group_name_H-M   'P 1'
#
loop_
_entity.id
_entity.type
_entity.pdbx_description
1 polymer ?
#
loop_
_entity_poly.entity_id
_entity_poly.type
_entity_poly.pdbx_seq_one_letter_code
_entity_poly.pdbx_strand_id
1 'polypeptide(L)'
;MTRTQFDRELEERLVRYCKIDTQADEKSSTAPSTAIQFDLLNLLVQELKEIGAQEVTLTGYGAVLATIPATMETSAPVIGFLAHVDTAPAFHASGVKPIVHRAYDGGEIVLPDDPAQVLSPKQSPYLLTKVGEDIVTA
;
A
#
# COMPACT_ATOMS: atom_id res chain seq x y z
N MET A 1 19.72 7.79 9.93
CA MET A 1 19.42 9.00 9.14
C MET A 1 18.15 9.65 9.69
N THR A 2 18.03 10.97 9.57
CA THR A 2 16.81 11.69 9.96
C THR A 2 15.76 11.49 8.87
N ARG A 3 14.54 11.05 9.24
CA ARG A 3 13.43 10.87 8.28
C ARG A 3 13.02 12.23 7.73
N THR A 4 12.95 12.32 6.41
CA THR A 4 12.48 13.49 5.68
C THR A 4 10.96 13.65 5.86
N GLN A 5 10.41 14.77 5.37
CA GLN A 5 8.97 14.94 5.29
C GLN A 5 8.33 13.91 4.36
N PHE A 6 8.99 13.61 3.23
CA PHE A 6 8.54 12.62 2.26
C PHE A 6 8.43 11.22 2.89
N ASP A 7 9.44 10.80 3.67
CA ASP A 7 9.43 9.48 4.31
C ASP A 7 8.24 9.32 5.26
N ARG A 8 7.88 10.39 5.99
CA ARG A 8 6.74 10.39 6.91
C ARG A 8 5.42 10.33 6.15
N GLU A 9 5.25 11.13 5.11
CA GLU A 9 4.02 11.13 4.31
C GLU A 9 3.81 9.77 3.62
N LEU A 10 4.88 9.19 3.06
CA LEU A 10 4.86 7.86 2.44
C LEU A 10 4.40 6.80 3.44
N GLU A 11 5.00 6.78 4.63
CA GLU A 11 4.63 5.84 5.68
C GLU A 11 3.19 6.03 6.15
N GLU A 12 2.78 7.27 6.42
CA GLU A 12 1.42 7.59 6.89
C GLU A 12 0.37 7.13 5.87
N ARG A 13 0.63 7.31 4.58
CA ARG A 13 -0.23 6.80 3.49
C ARG A 13 -0.24 5.27 3.48
N LEU A 14 0.92 4.62 3.47
CA LEU A 14 1.02 3.16 3.45
C LEU A 14 0.31 2.52 4.64
N VAL A 15 0.62 2.95 5.86
CA VAL A 15 0.01 2.44 7.12
C VAL A 15 -1.49 2.67 7.14
N ARG A 16 -1.97 3.78 6.57
CA ARG A 16 -3.41 4.03 6.47
C ARG A 16 -4.10 3.11 5.48
N TYR A 17 -3.53 2.90 4.29
CA TYR A 17 -4.11 1.99 3.30
C TYR A 17 -4.14 0.54 3.79
N CYS A 18 -3.07 0.08 4.46
CA CYS A 18 -3.00 -1.28 5.02
C CYS A 18 -4.11 -1.59 6.05
N LYS A 19 -4.75 -0.58 6.65
CA LYS A 19 -5.85 -0.76 7.60
C LYS A 19 -7.22 -0.91 6.92
N ILE A 20 -7.30 -0.61 5.63
CA ILE A 20 -8.55 -0.69 4.85
C ILE A 20 -8.64 -2.11 4.30
N ASP A 21 -9.72 -2.81 4.62
CA ASP A 21 -9.94 -4.15 4.10
C ASP A 21 -10.33 -4.07 2.63
N THR A 22 -9.49 -4.66 1.78
CA THR A 22 -9.67 -4.72 0.33
C THR A 22 -9.58 -6.14 -0.20
N GLN A 23 -9.79 -7.15 0.64
CA GLN A 23 -9.63 -8.54 0.23
C GLN A 23 -10.50 -8.89 -0.99
N ALA A 24 -9.88 -9.54 -1.99
CA ALA A 24 -10.58 -10.05 -3.16
C ALA A 24 -11.35 -11.34 -2.86
N ASP A 25 -12.43 -11.60 -3.61
CA ASP A 25 -13.17 -12.86 -3.61
C ASP A 25 -13.00 -13.58 -4.96
N GLU A 26 -12.27 -14.68 -4.96
CA GLU A 26 -12.00 -15.50 -6.16
C GLU A 26 -13.25 -16.17 -6.75
N LYS A 27 -14.34 -16.26 -5.98
CA LYS A 27 -15.60 -16.89 -6.41
C LYS A 27 -16.59 -15.87 -6.98
N SER A 28 -16.28 -14.58 -6.86
CA SER A 28 -17.15 -13.51 -7.31
C SER A 28 -17.19 -13.41 -8.84
N SER A 29 -18.37 -13.08 -9.37
CA SER A 29 -18.58 -12.79 -10.79
C SER A 29 -18.64 -11.29 -11.10
N THR A 30 -18.40 -10.43 -10.11
CA THR A 30 -18.39 -8.97 -10.24
C THR A 30 -16.99 -8.41 -10.34
N ALA A 31 -16.86 -7.17 -10.84
CA ALA A 31 -15.63 -6.39 -10.82
C ALA A 31 -15.92 -5.00 -10.21
N PRO A 32 -15.30 -4.62 -9.07
CA PRO A 32 -14.47 -5.43 -8.18
C PRO A 32 -15.15 -6.72 -7.69
N SER A 33 -14.34 -7.69 -7.27
CA SER A 33 -14.84 -8.95 -6.73
C SER A 33 -15.53 -8.77 -5.38
N THR A 34 -15.11 -7.77 -4.58
CA THR A 34 -15.74 -7.40 -3.31
C THR A 34 -16.05 -5.92 -3.25
N ALA A 35 -17.20 -5.56 -2.68
CA ALA A 35 -17.62 -4.16 -2.56
C ALA A 35 -16.71 -3.35 -1.62
N ILE A 36 -16.05 -3.99 -0.66
CA ILE A 36 -15.13 -3.34 0.30
C ILE A 36 -13.91 -2.70 -0.37
N GLN A 37 -13.50 -3.19 -1.56
CA GLN A 37 -12.42 -2.57 -2.34
C GLN A 37 -12.73 -1.11 -2.71
N PHE A 38 -14.01 -0.74 -2.80
CA PHE A 38 -14.40 0.65 -3.05
C PHE A 38 -14.03 1.61 -1.94
N ASP A 39 -13.78 1.15 -0.71
CA ASP A 39 -13.38 2.04 0.39
C ASP A 39 -12.01 2.67 0.10
N LEU A 40 -11.02 1.86 -0.31
CA LEU A 40 -9.71 2.37 -0.73
C LEU A 40 -9.80 3.14 -2.06
N LEU A 41 -10.55 2.64 -3.04
CA LEU A 41 -10.69 3.33 -4.34
C LEU A 41 -11.27 4.74 -4.18
N ASN A 42 -12.31 4.91 -3.37
CA ASN A 42 -12.91 6.23 -3.11
C ASN A 42 -11.95 7.16 -2.37
N LEU A 43 -11.17 6.64 -1.41
CA LEU A 43 -10.12 7.43 -0.75
C LEU A 43 -9.07 7.91 -1.77
N LEU A 44 -8.59 7.02 -2.64
CA LEU A 44 -7.59 7.36 -3.67
C LEU A 44 -8.11 8.41 -4.66
N VAL A 45 -9.41 8.37 -5.02
CA VAL A 45 -10.03 9.42 -5.85
C VAL A 45 -9.93 10.78 -5.19
N GLN A 46 -10.17 10.88 -3.88
CA GLN A 46 -10.06 12.17 -3.17
C GLN A 46 -8.60 12.62 -3.11
N GLU A 47 -7.68 11.74 -2.73
CA GLU A 47 -6.27 12.09 -2.62
C GLU A 47 -5.65 12.50 -3.96
N LEU A 48 -6.01 11.83 -5.06
CA LEU A 48 -5.56 12.22 -6.40
C LEU A 48 -6.04 13.63 -6.76
N LYS A 49 -7.28 13.98 -6.42
CA LYS A 49 -7.79 15.35 -6.63
C LYS A 49 -7.06 16.36 -5.74
N GLU A 50 -6.80 16.02 -4.48
CA GLU A 50 -6.08 16.88 -3.54
C GLU A 50 -4.64 17.19 -3.97
N ILE A 51 -3.94 16.22 -4.58
CA ILE A 51 -2.59 16.43 -5.13
C ILE A 51 -2.59 17.09 -6.51
N GLY A 52 -3.77 17.46 -7.05
CA GLY A 52 -3.90 18.18 -8.31
C GLY A 52 -3.91 17.32 -9.57
N ALA A 53 -4.16 16.00 -9.44
CA ALA A 53 -4.38 15.16 -10.61
C ALA A 53 -5.67 15.58 -11.36
N GLN A 54 -5.65 15.40 -12.68
CA GLN A 54 -6.75 15.72 -13.57
C GLN A 54 -7.41 14.45 -14.09
N GLU A 55 -8.58 14.60 -14.71
CA GLU A 55 -9.34 13.49 -15.32
C GLU A 55 -9.61 12.32 -14.36
N VAL A 56 -9.67 12.61 -13.05
CA VAL A 56 -9.83 11.59 -12.00
C VAL A 56 -11.19 10.91 -12.12
N THR A 57 -11.18 9.64 -12.49
CA THR A 57 -12.38 8.84 -12.76
C THR A 57 -12.31 7.50 -12.05
N LEU A 58 -13.36 7.14 -11.33
CA LEU A 58 -13.59 5.78 -10.83
C LEU A 58 -14.51 5.06 -11.83
N THR A 59 -14.01 4.02 -12.47
CA THR A 59 -14.78 3.24 -13.44
C THR A 59 -15.79 2.33 -12.75
N GLY A 60 -16.84 1.93 -13.48
CA GLY A 60 -17.85 0.99 -12.95
C GLY A 60 -17.30 -0.41 -12.64
N TYR A 61 -16.14 -0.76 -13.18
CA TYR A 61 -15.43 -2.01 -12.90
C TYR A 61 -14.34 -1.88 -11.82
N GLY A 62 -14.26 -0.72 -11.15
CA GLY A 62 -13.41 -0.52 -9.97
C GLY A 62 -11.95 -0.16 -10.23
N ALA A 63 -11.67 0.59 -11.31
CA ALA A 63 -10.36 1.19 -11.53
C ALA A 63 -10.41 2.69 -11.29
N VAL A 64 -9.40 3.24 -10.60
CA VAL A 64 -9.17 4.68 -10.51
C VAL A 64 -8.17 5.08 -11.59
N LEU A 65 -8.59 5.97 -12.47
CA LEU A 65 -7.77 6.55 -13.53
C LEU A 65 -7.56 8.03 -13.23
N ALA A 66 -6.36 8.53 -13.44
CA ALA A 66 -6.01 9.94 -13.26
C ALA A 66 -4.78 10.32 -14.09
N THR A 67 -4.68 11.59 -14.45
CA THR A 67 -3.59 12.17 -15.23
C THR A 67 -2.85 13.20 -14.38
N ILE A 68 -1.53 13.06 -14.23
CA ILE A 68 -0.69 14.15 -13.73
C ILE A 68 -0.28 15.01 -14.93
N PRO A 69 -0.59 16.32 -14.95
CA PRO A 69 -0.25 17.18 -16.07
C PRO A 69 1.26 17.24 -16.32
N ALA A 70 1.65 17.37 -17.59
CA ALA A 70 3.05 17.57 -17.95
C ALA A 70 3.58 18.86 -17.30
N THR A 71 4.80 18.78 -16.75
CA THR A 71 5.49 19.94 -16.17
C THR A 71 6.34 20.69 -17.20
N MET A 72 6.29 20.28 -18.47
CA MET A 72 7.07 20.85 -19.56
C MET A 72 6.19 21.08 -20.79
N GLU A 73 6.52 22.12 -21.56
CA GLU A 73 5.76 22.52 -22.76
C GLU A 73 6.19 21.79 -24.05
N THR A 74 7.07 20.79 -23.95
CA THR A 74 7.53 20.01 -25.10
C THR A 74 6.78 18.69 -25.22
N SER A 75 6.71 18.16 -26.44
CA SER A 75 6.16 16.83 -26.68
C SER A 75 7.03 15.77 -26.01
N ALA A 76 6.43 14.99 -25.11
CA ALA A 76 7.05 13.87 -24.42
C ALA A 76 6.11 12.65 -24.47
N PRO A 77 6.65 11.42 -24.45
CA PRO A 77 5.82 10.22 -24.35
C PRO A 77 5.01 10.20 -23.04
N VAL A 78 3.78 9.71 -23.13
CA VAL A 78 2.96 9.41 -21.95
C VAL A 78 3.44 8.10 -21.32
N ILE A 79 3.61 8.09 -20.00
CA ILE A 79 3.95 6.90 -19.22
C ILE A 79 2.83 6.58 -18.22
N GLY A 80 2.60 5.30 -17.95
CA GLY A 80 1.60 4.82 -17.01
C GLY A 80 2.23 4.11 -15.82
N PHE A 81 1.76 4.43 -14.62
CA PHE A 81 2.06 3.68 -13.40
C PHE A 81 0.79 2.97 -12.94
N LEU A 82 0.90 1.67 -12.64
CA LEU A 82 -0.23 0.84 -12.24
C LEU A 82 0.08 0.16 -10.91
N ALA A 83 -0.94 0.06 -10.07
CA ALA A 83 -0.98 -0.74 -8.86
C ALA A 83 -2.39 -1.35 -8.74
N HIS A 84 -2.51 -2.44 -8.00
CA HIS A 84 -3.80 -3.02 -7.63
C HIS A 84 -4.12 -2.69 -6.17
N VAL A 85 -5.41 -2.66 -5.82
CA VAL A 85 -5.89 -2.23 -4.49
C VAL A 85 -6.20 -3.39 -3.57
N ASP A 86 -6.41 -4.58 -4.12
CA ASP A 86 -6.89 -5.75 -3.41
C ASP A 86 -5.78 -6.52 -2.70
N THR A 87 -6.15 -7.19 -1.61
CA THR A 87 -5.29 -8.14 -0.91
C THR A 87 -5.71 -9.58 -1.20
N ALA A 88 -4.77 -10.51 -1.06
CA ALA A 88 -4.99 -11.91 -1.39
C ALA A 88 -6.00 -12.59 -0.42
N PRO A 89 -6.83 -13.52 -0.92
CA PRO A 89 -7.80 -14.25 -0.09
C PRO A 89 -7.15 -15.26 0.88
N ALA A 90 -5.86 -15.56 0.70
CA ALA A 90 -5.15 -16.58 1.47
C ALA A 90 -4.92 -16.21 2.96
N PHE A 91 -5.02 -14.93 3.31
CA PHE A 91 -4.82 -14.43 4.67
C PHE A 91 -5.91 -13.43 5.06
N HIS A 92 -6.29 -13.41 6.33
CA HIS A 92 -7.36 -12.54 6.83
C HIS A 92 -6.94 -11.06 6.76
N ALA A 93 -7.62 -10.25 5.94
CA ALA A 93 -7.27 -8.83 5.76
C ALA A 93 -8.08 -7.89 6.67
N SER A 94 -9.14 -8.37 7.31
CA SER A 94 -9.94 -7.53 8.20
C SER A 94 -9.24 -7.30 9.54
N GLY A 95 -9.20 -6.04 9.99
CA GLY A 95 -8.68 -5.67 11.30
C GLY A 95 -7.15 -5.65 11.40
N VAL A 96 -6.45 -5.55 10.27
CA VAL A 96 -4.99 -5.43 10.19
C VAL A 96 -4.50 -4.24 11.04
N LYS A 97 -3.41 -4.46 11.79
CA LYS A 97 -2.79 -3.47 12.68
C LYS A 97 -1.33 -3.26 12.27
N PRO A 98 -1.04 -2.38 11.29
CA PRO A 98 0.32 -2.19 10.83
C PRO A 98 1.23 -1.67 11.96
N ILE A 99 2.42 -2.25 12.07
CA ILE A 99 3.45 -1.92 13.06
C ILE A 99 4.68 -1.43 12.31
N VAL A 100 5.19 -0.27 12.71
CA VAL A 100 6.42 0.29 12.14
C VAL A 100 7.59 0.01 13.07
N HIS A 101 8.45 -0.92 12.69
CA HIS A 101 9.70 -1.25 13.36
C HIS A 101 10.77 -0.26 12.92
N ARG A 102 11.18 0.61 13.83
CA ARG A 102 12.09 1.72 13.52
C ARG A 102 13.54 1.28 13.50
N ALA A 103 14.27 1.69 12.47
CA ALA A 103 15.71 1.49 12.33
C ALA A 103 16.11 0.05 12.71
N TYR A 104 15.53 -0.90 12.00
CA TYR A 104 15.66 -2.34 12.26
C TYR A 104 17.12 -2.73 12.54
N ASP A 105 17.34 -3.47 13.62
CA ASP A 105 18.67 -3.74 14.17
C ASP A 105 19.33 -5.01 13.61
N GLY A 106 18.61 -5.75 12.75
CA GLY A 106 19.05 -7.04 12.23
C GLY A 106 18.66 -8.24 13.09
N GLY A 107 17.89 -8.03 14.16
CA GLY A 107 17.36 -9.06 15.04
C GLY A 107 16.10 -9.75 14.51
N GLU A 108 15.46 -10.57 15.33
CA GLU A 108 14.18 -11.18 14.97
C GLU A 108 13.02 -10.21 15.27
N ILE A 109 12.03 -10.14 14.38
CA ILE A 109 10.79 -9.39 14.61
C ILE A 109 9.70 -10.40 15.00
N VAL A 110 9.25 -10.33 16.26
CA VAL A 110 8.14 -11.14 16.77
C VAL A 110 6.83 -10.36 16.64
N LEU A 111 5.81 -10.97 16.03
CA LEU A 111 4.51 -10.32 15.87
C LEU A 111 3.71 -10.41 17.19
N PRO A 112 3.13 -9.31 17.69
CA PRO A 112 2.55 -9.28 19.04
C PRO A 112 1.22 -10.04 19.15
N ASP A 113 0.45 -10.11 18.07
CA ASP A 113 -0.84 -10.82 18.05
C ASP A 113 -0.65 -12.35 17.99
N ASP A 114 0.51 -12.84 17.50
CA ASP A 114 0.90 -14.24 17.51
C ASP A 114 2.42 -14.39 17.68
N PRO A 115 2.93 -14.61 18.90
CA PRO A 115 4.36 -14.74 19.17
C PRO A 115 5.05 -15.93 18.49
N ALA A 116 4.30 -16.88 17.92
CA ALA A 116 4.88 -17.95 17.11
C ALA A 116 5.28 -17.45 15.71
N GLN A 117 4.72 -16.34 15.25
CA GLN A 117 5.09 -15.70 13.99
C GLN A 117 6.29 -14.79 14.20
N VAL A 118 7.43 -15.24 13.69
CA VAL A 118 8.72 -14.57 13.82
C VAL A 118 9.32 -14.37 12.44
N LEU A 119 9.55 -13.11 12.08
CA LEU A 119 10.32 -12.74 10.90
C LEU A 119 11.81 -12.75 11.30
N SER A 120 12.52 -13.81 10.88
CA SER A 120 13.91 -14.07 11.30
C SER A 120 14.89 -14.00 10.13
N PRO A 121 16.03 -13.32 10.27
CA PRO A 121 17.14 -13.37 9.31
C PRO A 121 17.65 -14.78 8.98
N LYS A 122 17.44 -15.75 9.89
CA LYS A 122 17.81 -17.15 9.64
C LYS A 122 16.95 -17.78 8.56
N GLN A 123 15.66 -17.41 8.51
CA GLN A 123 14.69 -17.90 7.54
C GLN A 123 14.68 -17.03 6.28
N SER A 124 14.88 -15.71 6.44
CA SER A 124 14.97 -14.75 5.33
C SER A 124 16.25 -13.90 5.46
N PRO A 125 17.39 -14.38 4.93
CA PRO A 125 18.68 -13.66 5.00
C PRO A 125 18.64 -12.25 4.40
N TYR A 126 17.69 -11.98 3.50
CA TYR A 126 17.47 -10.65 2.92
C TYR A 126 17.23 -9.57 3.97
N LEU A 127 16.65 -9.91 5.13
CA LEU A 127 16.44 -8.97 6.22
C LEU A 127 17.73 -8.32 6.69
N LEU A 128 18.88 -9.00 6.64
CA LEU A 128 20.16 -8.42 7.03
C LEU A 128 20.59 -7.26 6.13
N THR A 129 20.03 -7.15 4.92
CA THR A 129 20.25 -6.00 4.03
C THR A 129 19.43 -4.76 4.43
N LYS A 130 18.55 -4.89 5.43
CA LYS A 130 17.59 -3.88 5.88
C LYS A 130 17.94 -3.24 7.21
N VAL A 131 19.13 -3.50 7.73
CA VAL A 131 19.60 -2.89 8.99
C VAL A 131 19.61 -1.36 8.85
N GLY A 132 18.94 -0.67 9.76
CA GLY A 132 18.77 0.77 9.76
C GLY A 132 17.59 1.30 8.93
N GLU A 133 16.93 0.48 8.12
CA GLU A 133 15.67 0.81 7.44
C GLU A 133 14.47 0.67 8.42
N ASP A 134 13.34 1.29 8.08
CA ASP A 134 12.08 1.07 8.78
C ASP A 134 11.33 -0.10 8.11
N ILE A 135 10.84 -1.05 8.91
CA ILE A 135 10.10 -2.21 8.43
C ILE A 135 8.66 -2.10 8.88
N VAL A 136 7.71 -2.26 7.97
CA VAL A 136 6.28 -2.31 8.29
C VAL A 136 5.81 -3.77 8.25
N THR A 137 5.24 -4.24 9.34
CA THR A 137 4.55 -5.55 9.42
C THR A 137 3.07 -5.33 9.71
N ALA A 138 2.24 -6.35 9.51
CA ALA A 138 0.79 -6.32 9.71
C ALA A 138 0.30 -7.66 10.28
#